data_AF-A0A0H3PX25-F1
#
_entry.id   AF-A0A0H3PX25-F1
#
_cell.length_a   1.000
_cell.length_b   1.000
_cell.length_c   1.000
_cell.angle_alpha   90.00
_cell.angle_beta   90.00
_cell.angle_gamma   90.00
#
_symmetry.space_group_name_H-M   'P 1'
#
loop_
_entity.id
_entity.type
_entity.pdbx_description
1 polymer ?
#
loop_
_entity_poly.entity_id
_entity_poly.type
_entity_poly.pdbx_seq_one_letter_code
_entity_poly.pdbx_strand_id
1 'polypeptide(L)' 'MEKLSCNASTSELRFEIGVITGDKTFIEDAIKQRKLEQDLLNEVCIPSMLARLDLLQKGYKQ' A
#
# COMPACT_ATOMS: atom_id res chain seq x y z
N MET A 1 34.46 -3.16 -2.33
CA MET A 1 33.19 -2.78 -1.69
C MET A 1 32.12 -2.96 -2.74
N GLU A 2 31.39 -4.07 -2.69
CA GLU A 2 30.29 -4.34 -3.62
C GLU A 2 29.21 -3.29 -3.38
N LYS A 3 28.96 -2.46 -4.40
CA LYS A 3 27.83 -1.55 -4.41
C LYS A 3 26.62 -2.44 -4.66
N LEU A 4 26.01 -2.96 -3.59
CA LEU A 4 24.68 -3.55 -3.64
C LEU A 4 23.77 -2.45 -4.21
N SER A 5 23.54 -2.48 -5.52
CA SER A 5 22.47 -1.69 -6.10
C SER A 5 21.19 -2.34 -5.63
N CYS A 6 20.76 -1.97 -4.43
CA CYS A 6 19.46 -2.33 -3.90
C CYS A 6 18.44 -1.76 -4.88
N ASN A 7 18.03 -2.60 -5.82
CA ASN A 7 16.77 -2.56 -6.52
C ASN A 7 15.69 -2.66 -5.44
N ALA A 8 15.49 -1.54 -4.72
CA ALA A 8 14.52 -1.35 -3.67
C ALA A 8 13.14 -1.21 -4.31
N SER A 9 12.68 -2.31 -4.91
CA SER A 9 11.45 -2.40 -5.68
C SER A 9 10.21 -2.49 -4.79
N THR A 10 10.37 -2.84 -3.51
CA THR A 10 9.27 -2.90 -2.53
C THR A 10 9.48 -1.90 -1.39
N SER A 11 8.36 -1.42 -0.83
CA SER A 11 8.37 -0.52 0.33
C SER A 11 9.02 -1.15 1.56
N GLU A 12 8.91 -2.47 1.73
CA GLU A 12 9.58 -3.24 2.79
C GLU A 12 11.11 -3.19 2.70
N LEU A 13 11.66 -3.46 1.52
CA LEU A 13 13.11 -3.38 1.29
C LEU A 13 13.63 -1.96 1.51
N ARG A 14 12.89 -0.94 1.08
CA ARG A 14 13.24 0.47 1.34
C ARG A 14 13.24 0.79 2.82
N PHE A 15 12.25 0.32 3.57
CA PHE A 15 12.18 0.52 5.01
C PHE A 15 13.37 -0.13 5.72
N GLU A 16 13.68 -1.39 5.38
CA GLU A 16 14.80 -2.13 5.95
C GLU A 16 16.15 -1.45 5.67
N ILE A 17 16.38 -1.01 4.43
CA ILE A 17 17.58 -0.24 4.06
C ILE A 17 17.67 1.05 4.86
N GLY A 18 16.57 1.82 4.95
CA GLY A 18 16.54 3.06 5.71
C GLY A 18 16.83 2.85 7.20
N VAL A 19 16.35 1.76 7.79
CA VAL A 19 16.66 1.39 9.19
C VAL A 19 18.12 1.02 9.37
N ILE A 20 18.67 0.16 8.50
CA ILE A 20 20.07 -0.30 8.57
C ILE A 20 21.04 0.86 8.36
N THR A 21 20.74 1.76 7.43
CA THR A 21 21.61 2.88 7.07
C THR A 21 21.38 4.13 7.92
N GLY A 22 20.28 4.21 8.65
CA GLY A 22 19.82 5.44 9.31
C GLY A 22 19.33 6.51 8.33
N ASP A 23 19.12 6.18 7.05
CA ASP A 23 18.63 7.13 6.05
C ASP A 23 17.11 7.29 6.14
N LYS A 24 16.69 8.43 6.68
CA LYS A 24 15.29 8.82 6.83
C LYS A 24 14.54 8.91 5.51
N THR A 25 15.22 9.23 4.41
CA THR A 25 14.63 9.37 3.08
C THR A 25 14.04 8.04 2.60
N PHE A 26 14.77 6.95 2.84
CA PHE A 26 14.31 5.60 2.51
C PHE A 26 13.11 5.17 3.36
N ILE A 27 13.11 5.53 4.65
CA ILE A 27 12.00 5.24 5.57
C ILE A 27 10.74 6.01 5.14
N GLU A 28 10.86 7.30 4.86
CA GLU A 28 9.73 8.15 4.45
C GLU A 28 9.15 7.71 3.10
N ASP A 29 9.99 7.35 2.14
CA ASP A 29 9.54 6.85 0.85
C ASP A 29 8.78 5.52 0.97
N ALA A 30 9.29 4.58 1.79
CA ALA A 30 8.60 3.33 2.10
C ALA A 30 7.21 3.57 2.71
N ILE A 31 7.11 4.48 3.67
CA ILE A 31 5.82 4.85 4.30
C ILE A 31 4.87 5.46 3.26
N LYS A 32 5.38 6.34 2.39
CA LYS A 32 4.58 6.97 1.34
C LYS A 32 4.04 5.96 0.34
N GLN A 33 4.87 5.01 -0.10
CA GLN A 33 4.46 3.93 -1.00
C GLN A 33 3.37 3.06 -0.37
N ARG A 34 3.52 2.68 0.91
CA ARG A 34 2.50 1.88 1.62
C ARG A 34 1.16 2.62 1.73
N LYS A 35 1.18 3.92 2.02
CA LYS A 35 -0.06 4.73 2.06
C LYS A 35 -0.74 4.77 0.71
N LEU A 36 0.01 5.02 -0.37
CA LEU A 36 -0.53 5.08 -1.73
C LEU A 36 -1.18 3.75 -2.14
N GLU A 37 -0.54 2.62 -1.84
CA GLU A 37 -1.08 1.29 -2.13
C GLU A 37 -2.39 1.04 -1.37
N GLN A 38 -2.44 1.42 -0.10
CA GLN A 38 -3.64 1.32 0.71
C GLN A 38 -4.77 2.23 0.20
N ASP A 39 -4.46 3.45 -0.20
CA ASP A 39 -5.44 4.38 -0.76
C ASP A 39 -6.02 3.85 -2.07
N LEU A 40 -5.17 3.30 -2.96
CA LEU A 40 -5.61 2.67 -4.20
C LEU A 40 -6.51 1.45 -3.94
N LEU A 41 -6.16 0.61 -2.97
CA LEU A 41 -7.01 -0.51 -2.56
C LEU A 41 -8.36 -0.03 -2.02
N ASN A 42 -8.38 1.05 -1.24
CA ASN A 42 -9.60 1.62 -0.69
C ASN A 42 -10.52 2.18 -1.78
N GLU A 43 -9.97 2.91 -2.74
CA GLU A 43 -10.71 3.46 -3.90
C GLU A 43 -11.43 2.38 -4.71
N VAL A 44 -10.91 1.15 -4.76
CA VAL A 44 -11.56 0.03 -5.47
C VAL A 44 -12.44 -0.80 -4.53
N CYS A 45 -11.93 -1.14 -3.35
CA CYS A 45 -12.58 -2.05 -2.42
C CYS A 45 -13.85 -1.43 -1.81
N ILE A 46 -13.81 -0.15 -1.43
CA ILE A 46 -14.95 0.50 -0.76
C ILE A 46 -16.16 0.59 -1.71
N PRO A 47 -16.05 1.11 -2.95
CA PRO A 47 -17.19 1.13 -3.87
C PRO A 47 -17.70 -0.27 -4.20
N SER A 48 -16.81 -1.26 -4.34
CA SER A 48 -17.18 -2.65 -4.58
C SER A 48 -17.99 -3.24 -3.42
N MET A 49 -17.58 -3.01 -2.17
CA MET A 49 -18.33 -3.43 -0.98
C MET A 49 -19.69 -2.73 -0.90
N LEU A 50 -19.75 -1.41 -1.18
CA LEU A 50 -21.00 -0.66 -1.19
C LEU A 50 -21.97 -1.17 -2.27
N ALA A 51 -21.48 -1.46 -3.48
CA ALA A 51 -22.30 -2.02 -4.55
C ALA A 51 -22.87 -3.40 -4.18
N ARG A 52 -22.07 -4.26 -3.54
CA ARG A 52 -22.54 -5.56 -3.01
C ARG A 52 -23.62 -5.37 -1.94
N LEU A 53 -23.45 -4.40 -1.06
CA LEU A 53 -24.43 -4.11 -0.01
C LEU A 53 -25.76 -3.61 -0.60
N ASP A 54 -25.72 -2.71 -1.58
CA ASP A 54 -26.92 -2.23 -2.28
C ASP A 54 -27.68 -3.37 -2.98
N LEU A 55 -26.95 -4.28 -3.64
CA LEU A 55 -27.54 -5.48 -4.25
C LEU A 55 -28.24 -6.38 -3.22
N LEU A 56 -27.60 -6.63 -2.07
CA LEU A 56 -28.20 -7.41 -0.99
C LEU A 56 -29.47 -6.74 -0.45
N GLN A 57 -29.45 -5.42 -0.26
CA GLN A 57 -30.62 -4.67 0.22
C GLN A 57 -31.78 -4.70 -0.79
N LYS A 58 -31.50 -4.65 -2.10
CA LYS A 58 -32.52 -4.78 -3.15
C LYS A 58 -33.08 -6.19 -3.26
N GLY A 59 -32.26 -7.23 -3.05
CA GLY A 59 -32.71 -8.62 -2.98
C GLY A 59 -33.57 -8.91 -1.76
N TYR A 60 -33.32 -8.24 -0.63
CA TYR A 60 -34.12 -8.36 0.59
C TYR A 60 -35.47 -7.63 0.54
N LYS A 61 -35.64 -6.68 -0.39
CA LYS A 61 -36.88 -5.90 -0.57
C LYS A 61 -37.83 -6.49 -1.63
N GLN A 62 -37.48 -7.62 -2.23
CA GLN A 62 -38.35 -8.42 -3.10
C GLN A 62 -39.07 -9.49 -2.29
#